data_AF-A0AB32VW08-F1
#
_entry.id   AF-A0AB32VW08-F1
#
_cell.length_a   1.000
_cell.length_b   1.000
_cell.length_c   1.000
_cell.angle_alpha   90.00
_cell.angle_beta   90.00
_cell.angle_gamma   90.00
#
_symmetry.space_group_name_H-M   'P 1'
#
loop_
_entity.id
_entity.type
_entity.pdbx_description
1 polymer ?
#
loop_
_entity_poly.entity_id
_entity_poly.type
_entity_poly.pdbx_seq_one_letter_code
_entity_poly.pdbx_strand_id
1 'polypeptide(L)'
;MEVNEQARCRELAKSSSFYRTVYSEVEEVGWEHLVRLGGDLTFLSFRVLDKKGRVHIMEIQLDKAYPRVPPMVSADVPYIFNLKWSMNSRLKNLVQQFQEEFSFCIQHLKKLQGFWSTLDEIDRSLWVVDSKQASLAMSCRQIHVGNDCLIMLCININDPRSLPECRFMGSGTIVNSLRKTWKRNGNRWMSNKPFTENIECLLKTQLPRPPDKEENNLLVECGICYAQYLPIGDELVPKSGSGTDYTCENNNCSKAFHSMCLVDWLRSITTTRQSFNVLFGNCPYCSEPVAVKTNTTKN
;
A
#
# COMPACT_ATOMS: atom_id res chain seq x y z
N MET A 1 -48.53 7.99 4.83
CA MET A 1 -47.74 7.92 3.59
C MET A 1 -46.91 9.20 3.40
N GLU A 2 -47.51 10.39 3.56
CA GLU A 2 -46.84 11.70 3.47
C GLU A 2 -45.67 11.94 4.45
N VAL A 3 -45.76 11.44 5.68
CA VAL A 3 -44.68 11.56 6.69
C VAL A 3 -43.39 10.88 6.22
N ASN A 4 -43.51 9.80 5.44
CA ASN A 4 -42.37 9.02 4.94
C ASN A 4 -41.70 9.72 3.73
N GLU A 5 -42.49 10.39 2.88
CA GLU A 5 -41.95 11.18 1.77
C GLU A 5 -41.26 12.46 2.24
N GLN A 6 -41.79 13.13 3.26
CA GLN A 6 -41.15 14.30 3.86
C GLN A 6 -39.80 13.97 4.52
N ALA A 7 -39.71 12.80 5.19
CA ALA A 7 -38.45 12.31 5.73
C ALA A 7 -37.43 12.03 4.62
N ARG A 8 -37.85 11.31 3.56
CA ARG A 8 -37.01 11.00 2.39
C ARG A 8 -36.50 12.26 1.68
N CYS A 9 -37.36 13.28 1.49
CA CYS A 9 -36.96 14.54 0.88
C CYS A 9 -35.94 15.31 1.73
N ARG A 10 -36.06 15.28 3.06
CA ARG A 10 -35.09 15.91 3.98
C ARG A 10 -33.75 15.18 3.98
N GLU A 11 -33.75 13.85 3.88
CA GLU A 11 -32.51 13.06 3.75
C GLU A 11 -31.79 13.35 2.43
N LEU A 12 -32.51 13.36 1.30
CA LEU A 12 -31.95 13.69 -0.01
C LEU A 12 -31.35 15.11 -0.04
N ALA A 13 -32.03 16.08 0.56
CA ALA A 13 -31.53 17.45 0.67
C ALA A 13 -30.26 17.54 1.54
N LYS A 14 -30.21 16.82 2.67
CA LYS A 14 -29.02 16.75 3.52
C LYS A 14 -27.84 16.11 2.79
N SER A 15 -28.05 14.98 2.11
CA SER A 15 -27.04 14.33 1.28
C SER A 15 -26.52 15.25 0.17
N SER A 16 -27.43 15.94 -0.54
CA SER A 16 -27.04 16.91 -1.57
C SER A 16 -26.19 18.07 -1.02
N SER A 17 -26.54 18.59 0.16
CA SER A 17 -25.75 19.65 0.82
C SER A 17 -24.39 19.17 1.30
N PHE A 18 -24.30 17.92 1.77
CA PHE A 18 -23.03 17.28 2.16
C PHE A 18 -22.12 17.14 0.94
N TYR A 19 -22.62 16.54 -0.15
CA TYR A 19 -21.83 16.34 -1.37
C TYR A 19 -21.31 17.66 -1.94
N ARG A 20 -22.17 18.69 -2.03
CA ARG A 20 -21.77 20.01 -2.53
C ARG A 20 -20.68 20.64 -1.67
N THR A 21 -20.79 20.49 -0.34
CA THR A 21 -19.76 20.99 0.59
C THR A 21 -18.43 20.27 0.36
N VAL A 22 -18.43 18.94 0.29
CA VAL A 22 -17.20 18.15 0.09
C VAL A 22 -16.54 18.50 -1.25
N TYR A 23 -17.31 18.58 -2.34
CA TYR A 23 -16.77 18.98 -3.66
C TYR A 23 -16.13 20.38 -3.64
N SER A 24 -16.81 21.36 -3.04
CA SER A 24 -16.27 22.72 -2.87
C SER A 24 -14.97 22.71 -2.07
N GLU A 25 -14.88 21.88 -1.02
CA GLU A 25 -13.69 21.81 -0.19
C GLU A 25 -12.52 21.07 -0.86
N VAL A 26 -12.80 20.07 -1.70
CA VAL A 26 -11.79 19.43 -2.54
C VAL A 26 -11.23 20.43 -3.56
N GLU A 27 -12.08 21.24 -4.17
CA GLU A 27 -11.65 22.30 -5.09
C GLU A 27 -10.77 23.35 -4.37
N GLU A 28 -11.11 23.71 -3.13
CA GLU A 28 -10.30 24.62 -2.31
C GLU A 28 -8.92 24.06 -1.91
N VAL A 29 -8.82 22.73 -1.78
CA VAL A 29 -7.55 22.01 -1.54
C VAL A 29 -6.75 21.86 -2.84
N GLY A 30 -7.42 21.67 -3.97
CA GLY A 30 -6.83 21.43 -5.28
C GLY A 30 -7.01 19.98 -5.74
N TRP A 31 -7.63 19.80 -6.91
CA TRP A 31 -7.91 18.49 -7.52
C TRP A 31 -6.65 17.70 -7.86
N GLU A 32 -5.55 18.40 -8.16
CA GLU A 32 -4.24 17.82 -8.41
C GLU A 32 -3.64 17.13 -7.18
N HIS A 33 -4.12 17.43 -5.97
CA HIS A 33 -3.69 16.79 -4.74
C HIS A 33 -4.55 15.57 -4.38
N LEU A 34 -5.71 15.40 -5.01
CA LEU A 34 -6.60 14.27 -4.74
C LEU A 34 -6.08 12.99 -5.42
N VAL A 35 -6.02 11.89 -4.68
CA VAL A 35 -5.55 10.58 -5.16
C VAL A 35 -6.72 9.62 -5.32
N ARG A 36 -7.60 9.54 -4.32
CA ARG A 36 -8.82 8.72 -4.36
C ARG A 36 -10.00 9.48 -3.76
N LEU A 37 -11.18 9.18 -4.28
CA LEU A 37 -12.47 9.66 -3.80
C LEU A 37 -13.45 8.49 -3.78
N GLY A 38 -14.02 8.20 -2.62
CA GLY A 38 -15.06 7.19 -2.46
C GLY A 38 -16.36 7.63 -3.13
N GLY A 39 -17.13 6.70 -3.69
CA GLY A 39 -18.35 7.03 -4.43
C GLY A 39 -19.43 7.73 -3.60
N ASP A 40 -19.43 7.50 -2.29
CA ASP A 40 -20.31 8.15 -1.31
C ASP A 40 -19.70 9.39 -0.66
N LEU A 41 -18.52 9.82 -1.14
CA LEU A 41 -17.72 10.95 -0.63
C LEU A 41 -17.41 10.90 0.88
N THR A 42 -17.54 9.73 1.51
CA THR A 42 -17.14 9.53 2.92
C THR A 42 -15.66 9.19 3.04
N PHE A 43 -14.99 8.84 1.94
CA PHE A 43 -13.57 8.57 1.90
C PHE A 43 -12.86 9.46 0.88
N LEU A 44 -11.77 10.09 1.29
CA LEU A 44 -10.89 10.87 0.42
C LEU A 44 -9.44 10.52 0.74
N SER A 45 -8.56 10.59 -0.25
CA SER A 45 -7.12 10.59 0.01
C SER A 45 -6.41 11.69 -0.77
N PHE A 46 -5.49 12.38 -0.09
CA PHE A 46 -4.70 13.46 -0.65
C PHE A 46 -3.21 13.11 -0.63
N ARG A 47 -2.50 13.50 -1.68
CA ARG A 47 -1.04 13.50 -1.71
C ARG A 47 -0.48 14.80 -1.18
N VAL A 48 0.46 14.69 -0.25
CA VAL A 48 1.18 15.81 0.34
C VAL A 48 2.67 15.62 0.07
N LEU A 49 3.34 16.67 -0.41
CA LEU A 49 4.77 16.62 -0.69
C LEU A 49 5.58 17.15 0.50
N ASP A 50 6.65 16.47 0.85
CA ASP A 50 7.64 16.99 1.79
C ASP A 50 8.64 17.95 1.12
N LYS A 51 9.48 18.62 1.92
CA LYS A 51 10.52 19.54 1.42
C LYS A 51 11.57 18.88 0.49
N LYS A 52 11.68 17.55 0.48
CA LYS A 52 12.53 16.77 -0.42
C LYS A 52 11.75 16.19 -1.62
N GLY A 53 10.48 16.56 -1.78
CA GLY A 53 9.61 16.09 -2.87
C GLY A 53 9.09 14.66 -2.69
N ARG A 54 9.21 14.04 -1.49
CA ARG A 54 8.59 12.74 -1.24
C ARG A 54 7.09 12.90 -1.05
N VAL A 55 6.34 11.94 -1.60
CA VAL A 55 4.89 11.89 -1.53
C VAL A 55 4.46 11.16 -0.26
N HIS A 56 3.58 11.79 0.51
CA HIS A 56 2.89 11.23 1.66
C HIS A 56 1.41 11.16 1.32
N ILE A 57 0.77 10.01 1.60
CA ILE A 57 -0.66 9.84 1.38
C ILE A 57 -1.38 10.03 2.72
N MET A 58 -2.35 10.94 2.73
CA MET A 58 -3.23 11.19 3.85
C MET A 58 -4.63 10.73 3.47
N GLU A 59 -5.14 9.76 4.19
CA GLU A 59 -6.48 9.22 4.05
C GLU A 59 -7.41 9.88 5.07
N ILE A 60 -8.60 10.23 4.60
CA ILE A 60 -9.59 10.98 5.35
C ILE A 60 -10.91 10.23 5.25
N GLN A 61 -11.50 9.92 6.40
CA GLN A 61 -12.86 9.42 6.51
C GLN A 61 -13.78 10.49 7.10
N LEU A 62 -14.87 10.77 6.39
CA LEU A 62 -15.89 11.74 6.76
C LEU A 62 -17.14 11.03 7.25
N ASP A 63 -17.61 11.44 8.42
CA ASP A 63 -18.94 11.06 8.90
C ASP A 63 -20.03 11.89 8.19
N LYS A 64 -21.25 11.36 8.07
CA LYS A 64 -22.39 12.09 7.48
C LYS A 64 -22.78 13.34 8.26
N ALA A 65 -22.38 13.46 9.53
CA ALA A 65 -22.54 14.64 10.36
C ALA A 65 -21.41 15.68 10.20
N TYR A 66 -20.46 15.47 9.28
CA TYR A 66 -19.44 16.44 8.92
C TYR A 66 -20.06 17.81 8.54
N PRO A 67 -19.44 18.94 8.93
CA PRO A 67 -18.20 19.10 9.71
C PRO A 67 -18.40 19.13 11.23
N ARG A 68 -19.59 18.81 11.76
CA ARG A 68 -19.84 18.83 13.22
C ARG A 68 -19.03 17.78 13.96
N VAL A 69 -18.84 16.63 13.32
CA VAL A 69 -17.94 15.57 13.76
C VAL A 69 -16.61 15.75 13.01
N PRO A 70 -15.46 15.71 13.72
CA PRO A 70 -14.16 15.80 13.06
C PRO A 70 -13.94 14.60 12.13
N PRO A 71 -13.26 14.81 11.00
CA PRO A 71 -12.88 13.70 10.14
C PRO A 71 -11.83 12.82 10.83
N MET A 72 -11.88 11.53 10.52
CA MET A 72 -10.81 10.60 10.91
C MET A 72 -9.68 10.69 9.89
N VAL A 73 -8.44 10.80 10.37
CA VAL A 73 -7.26 10.98 9.53
C VAL A 73 -6.28 9.86 9.79
N SER A 74 -5.84 9.22 8.71
CA SER A 74 -4.76 8.24 8.71
C SER A 74 -3.70 8.70 7.72
N ALA A 75 -2.43 8.54 8.06
CA ALA A 75 -1.32 8.83 7.15
C ALA A 75 -0.14 7.94 7.51
N ASP A 76 0.65 7.58 6.50
CA ASP A 76 1.89 6.79 6.66
C ASP A 76 3.02 7.61 7.27
N VAL A 77 2.81 8.16 8.47
CA VAL A 77 3.78 8.96 9.23
C VAL A 77 4.08 8.32 10.58
N PRO A 78 5.33 8.36 11.06
CA PRO A 78 5.76 7.68 12.28
C PRO A 78 5.39 8.42 13.59
N TYR A 79 4.41 9.33 13.55
CA TYR A 79 3.94 10.10 14.70
C TYR A 79 2.41 10.21 14.71
N ILE A 80 1.85 10.48 15.88
CA ILE A 80 0.41 10.66 16.04
C ILE A 80 0.04 12.09 15.62
N PHE A 81 -0.75 12.22 14.56
CA PHE A 81 -1.29 13.50 14.13
C PHE A 81 -2.49 13.90 14.98
N ASN A 82 -2.40 15.05 15.66
CA ASN A 82 -3.47 15.58 16.50
C ASN A 82 -4.20 16.70 15.77
N LEU A 83 -5.32 16.37 15.13
CA LEU A 83 -6.15 17.34 14.40
C LEU A 83 -6.87 18.30 15.36
N LYS A 84 -6.68 19.61 15.19
CA LYS A 84 -7.52 20.62 15.84
C LYS A 84 -8.70 20.94 14.93
N TRP A 85 -9.91 20.59 15.39
CA TRP A 85 -11.11 20.69 14.58
C TRP A 85 -12.23 21.46 15.29
N SER A 86 -13.02 22.19 14.51
CA SER A 86 -14.24 22.88 14.93
C SER A 86 -15.34 22.71 13.89
N MET A 87 -16.60 23.03 14.23
CA MET A 87 -17.71 22.95 13.26
C MET A 87 -17.58 23.90 12.06
N ASN A 88 -16.66 24.88 12.12
CA ASN A 88 -16.37 25.82 11.04
C ASN A 88 -15.10 25.43 10.26
N SER A 89 -14.43 24.35 10.65
CA SER A 89 -13.24 23.83 9.97
C SER A 89 -13.63 23.12 8.68
N ARG A 90 -12.73 23.17 7.71
CA ARG A 90 -12.87 22.61 6.36
C ARG A 90 -11.67 21.73 6.01
N LEU A 91 -11.76 20.92 4.95
CA LEU A 91 -10.66 20.03 4.53
C LEU A 91 -9.33 20.76 4.34
N LYS A 92 -9.37 22.00 3.82
CA LYS A 92 -8.17 22.83 3.67
C LYS A 92 -7.46 23.09 4.99
N ASN A 93 -8.20 23.31 6.08
CA ASN A 93 -7.59 23.50 7.41
C ASN A 93 -6.89 22.22 7.90
N LEU A 94 -7.45 21.05 7.58
CA LEU A 94 -6.85 19.76 7.91
C LEU A 94 -5.57 19.54 7.11
N VAL A 95 -5.62 19.72 5.79
CA VAL A 95 -4.45 19.57 4.91
C VAL A 95 -3.34 20.54 5.32
N GLN A 96 -3.69 21.79 5.62
CA GLN A 96 -2.74 22.79 6.10
C GLN A 96 -2.15 22.42 7.47
N GLN A 97 -2.97 22.01 8.44
CA GLN A 97 -2.46 21.55 9.74
C GLN A 97 -1.56 20.33 9.60
N PHE A 98 -1.92 19.37 8.74
CA PHE A 98 -1.07 18.24 8.45
C PHE A 98 0.26 18.69 7.87
N GLN A 99 0.27 19.58 6.87
CA GLN A 99 1.49 20.13 6.29
C GLN A 99 2.32 20.94 7.30
N GLU A 100 1.69 21.73 8.16
CA GLU A 100 2.36 22.56 9.17
C GLU A 100 2.96 21.71 10.28
N GLU A 101 2.20 20.79 10.86
CA GLU A 101 2.69 19.82 11.86
C GLU A 101 3.75 18.92 11.26
N PHE A 102 3.55 18.45 10.04
CA PHE A 102 4.54 17.63 9.34
C PHE A 102 5.82 18.41 9.03
N SER A 103 5.71 19.66 8.58
CA SER A 103 6.84 20.57 8.35
C SER A 103 7.54 20.92 9.67
N PHE A 104 6.78 21.15 10.74
CA PHE A 104 7.28 21.40 12.10
C PHE A 104 8.00 20.16 12.63
N CYS A 105 7.42 18.97 12.55
CA CYS A 105 8.07 17.71 12.92
C CYS A 105 9.35 17.48 12.10
N ILE A 106 9.32 17.71 10.78
CA ILE A 106 10.52 17.62 9.94
C ILE A 106 11.60 18.62 10.39
N GLN A 107 11.21 19.88 10.63
CA GLN A 107 12.13 20.98 10.90
C GLN A 107 12.68 20.94 12.33
N HIS A 108 11.81 20.66 13.30
CA HIS A 108 12.13 20.58 14.72
C HIS A 108 12.87 19.29 15.04
N LEU A 109 12.52 18.17 14.41
CA LEU A 109 13.21 16.92 14.69
C LEU A 109 14.48 16.76 13.87
N LYS A 110 14.61 17.23 12.60
CA LYS A 110 15.68 16.86 11.63
C LYS A 110 15.91 15.35 11.43
N LYS A 111 15.48 14.52 12.39
CA LYS A 111 15.63 13.09 12.58
C LYS A 111 14.72 12.31 11.67
N LEU A 112 13.48 12.76 11.43
CA LEU A 112 12.57 12.09 10.48
C LEU A 112 13.13 12.10 9.06
N GLN A 113 13.75 13.20 8.64
CA GLN A 113 14.47 13.27 7.37
C GLN A 113 15.65 12.31 7.33
N GLY A 114 16.45 12.25 8.41
CA GLY A 114 17.54 11.27 8.53
C GLY A 114 17.04 9.82 8.53
N PHE A 115 15.90 9.56 9.16
CA PHE A 115 15.25 8.27 9.26
C PHE A 115 14.76 7.79 7.90
N TRP A 116 13.95 8.57 7.19
CA TRP A 116 13.52 8.20 5.84
C TRP A 116 14.69 8.10 4.87
N SER A 117 15.69 8.98 4.98
CA SER A 117 16.90 8.87 4.14
C SER A 117 17.68 7.57 4.42
N THR A 118 17.62 7.07 5.66
CA THR A 118 18.23 5.78 6.04
C THR A 118 17.42 4.60 5.52
N LEU A 119 16.09 4.65 5.62
CA LEU A 119 15.21 3.62 5.01
C LEU A 119 15.40 3.60 3.48
N ASP A 120 15.44 4.76 2.84
CA ASP A 120 15.73 4.92 1.41
C ASP A 120 17.09 4.31 1.02
N GLU A 121 18.12 4.45 1.87
CA GLU A 121 19.42 3.82 1.67
C GLU A 121 19.32 2.29 1.76
N ILE A 122 18.65 1.76 2.78
CA ILE A 122 18.40 0.33 2.96
C ILE A 122 17.65 -0.25 1.75
N ASP A 123 16.54 0.38 1.36
CA ASP A 123 15.65 -0.06 0.29
C ASP A 123 16.35 -0.04 -1.09
N ARG A 124 17.37 0.81 -1.27
CA ARG A 124 18.19 0.84 -2.50
C ARG A 124 19.37 -0.13 -2.48
N SER A 125 19.99 -0.34 -1.31
CA SER A 125 21.29 -0.99 -1.21
C SER A 125 21.22 -2.46 -0.79
N LEU A 126 20.12 -2.88 -0.18
CA LEU A 126 19.91 -4.22 0.37
C LEU A 126 18.76 -4.92 -0.34
N TRP A 127 18.81 -6.25 -0.42
CA TRP A 127 17.68 -7.04 -0.93
C TRP A 127 16.57 -7.11 0.13
N VAL A 128 15.69 -6.11 0.11
CA VAL A 128 14.51 -6.01 0.98
C VAL A 128 13.36 -6.88 0.46
N VAL A 129 12.75 -7.65 1.36
CA VAL A 129 11.52 -8.41 1.09
C VAL A 129 10.37 -7.42 0.85
N ASP A 130 9.65 -7.59 -0.27
CA ASP A 130 8.47 -6.79 -0.64
C ASP A 130 8.69 -5.26 -0.64
N SER A 131 9.80 -4.80 -1.22
CA SER A 131 10.16 -3.37 -1.29
C SER A 131 9.08 -2.46 -1.90
N LYS A 132 8.18 -3.01 -2.73
CA LYS A 132 7.07 -2.27 -3.35
C LYS A 132 5.95 -1.88 -2.39
N GLN A 133 5.88 -2.46 -1.18
CA GLN A 133 4.83 -2.20 -0.18
C GLN A 133 5.35 -1.49 1.09
N ALA A 134 6.61 -1.07 1.12
CA ALA A 134 7.21 -0.50 2.32
C ALA A 134 6.63 0.90 2.63
N SER A 135 5.70 0.96 3.59
CA SER A 135 5.14 2.23 4.09
C SER A 135 6.21 3.08 4.77
N LEU A 136 6.06 4.41 4.64
CA LEU A 136 6.93 5.42 5.27
C LEU A 136 6.77 5.47 6.81
N ALA A 137 5.71 4.86 7.35
CA ALA A 137 5.51 4.66 8.78
C ALA A 137 6.26 3.43 9.32
N MET A 138 6.65 2.47 8.45
CA MET A 138 7.31 1.25 8.89
C MET A 138 8.78 1.50 9.20
N SER A 139 9.16 1.35 10.47
CA SER A 139 10.54 1.46 10.94
C SER A 139 11.37 0.20 10.74
N CYS A 140 10.73 -0.93 10.44
CA CYS A 140 11.42 -2.20 10.22
C CYS A 140 11.51 -2.54 8.72
N ARG A 141 12.61 -3.18 8.34
CA ARG A 141 12.86 -3.74 7.01
C ARG A 141 13.33 -5.17 7.15
N GLN A 142 12.74 -6.07 6.37
CA GLN A 142 13.17 -7.45 6.30
C GLN A 142 14.09 -7.62 5.09
N ILE A 143 15.31 -8.12 5.31
CA ILE A 143 16.33 -8.26 4.28
C ILE A 143 16.78 -9.71 4.13
N HIS A 144 17.17 -10.07 2.90
CA HIS A 144 17.83 -11.34 2.61
C HIS A 144 19.30 -11.29 3.00
N VAL A 145 19.78 -12.37 3.64
CA VAL A 145 21.19 -12.54 4.04
C VAL A 145 21.86 -13.73 3.35
N GLY A 146 21.07 -14.56 2.64
CA GLY A 146 21.52 -15.80 2.01
C GLY A 146 21.20 -17.04 2.87
N ASN A 147 21.35 -18.23 2.28
CA ASN A 147 21.04 -19.52 2.92
C ASN A 147 19.62 -19.59 3.54
N ASP A 148 18.63 -19.05 2.82
CA ASP A 148 17.23 -18.95 3.27
C ASP A 148 17.04 -18.26 4.63
N CYS A 149 18.00 -17.41 5.01
CA CYS A 149 17.95 -16.62 6.24
C CYS A 149 17.55 -15.18 5.93
N LEU A 150 16.67 -14.67 6.77
CA LEU A 150 16.15 -13.30 6.73
C LEU A 150 16.53 -12.59 8.03
N ILE A 151 16.78 -11.30 7.93
CA ILE A 151 16.94 -10.43 9.09
C ILE A 151 15.88 -9.34 9.01
N MET A 152 15.12 -9.18 10.09
CA MET A 152 14.30 -8.00 10.31
C MET A 152 15.13 -6.97 11.07
N LEU A 153 15.43 -5.85 10.43
CA LEU A 153 16.12 -4.70 11.01
C LEU A 153 15.09 -3.66 11.40
N CYS A 154 15.06 -3.24 12.66
CA CYS A 154 14.20 -2.17 13.15
C CYS A 154 15.03 -0.93 13.45
N ILE A 155 14.77 0.14 12.68
CA ILE A 155 15.52 1.38 12.71
C ILE A 155 14.95 2.31 13.77
N ASN A 156 15.82 2.84 14.63
CA ASN A 156 15.41 3.81 15.65
C ASN A 156 15.09 5.16 15.00
N ILE A 157 13.87 5.64 15.16
CA ILE A 157 13.41 6.92 14.58
C ILE A 157 14.21 8.12 15.12
N ASN A 158 14.64 8.05 16.38
CA ASN A 158 15.35 9.14 17.06
C ASN A 158 16.86 9.17 16.78
N ASP A 159 17.42 8.02 16.40
CA ASP A 159 18.83 7.85 16.03
C ASP A 159 18.96 6.81 14.90
N PRO A 160 18.58 7.16 13.66
CA PRO A 160 18.44 6.20 12.57
C PRO A 160 19.76 5.58 12.11
N ARG A 161 20.89 6.16 12.50
CA ARG A 161 22.24 5.68 12.15
C ARG A 161 22.87 4.85 13.28
N SER A 162 22.16 4.63 14.38
CA SER A 162 22.58 3.70 15.44
C SER A 162 22.48 2.24 14.99
N LEU A 163 23.10 1.33 15.76
CA LEU A 163 22.99 -0.11 15.54
C LEU A 163 21.50 -0.52 15.64
N PRO A 164 20.87 -1.04 14.57
CA PRO A 164 19.47 -1.38 14.60
C PRO A 164 19.20 -2.61 15.48
N GLU A 165 18.01 -2.65 16.06
CA GLU A 165 17.50 -3.89 16.64
C GLU A 165 17.28 -4.90 15.53
N CYS A 166 17.68 -6.15 15.75
CA CYS A 166 17.58 -7.18 14.72
C CYS A 166 16.95 -8.47 15.23
N ARG A 167 16.13 -9.08 14.37
CA ARG A 167 15.56 -10.41 14.56
C ARG A 167 15.92 -11.29 13.37
N PHE A 168 16.61 -12.40 13.66
CA PHE A 168 17.01 -13.39 12.66
C PHE A 168 15.92 -14.45 12.49
N MET A 169 15.66 -14.85 11.25
CA MET A 169 14.67 -15.85 10.85
C MET A 169 15.32 -16.83 9.87
N GLY A 170 15.10 -18.13 10.04
CA GLY A 170 15.73 -19.19 9.22
C GLY A 170 16.09 -20.43 10.03
N SER A 171 16.93 -21.30 9.46
CA SER A 171 17.38 -22.53 10.13
C SER A 171 18.12 -22.23 11.44
N GLY A 172 17.80 -22.97 12.51
CA GLY A 172 18.26 -22.69 13.87
C GLY A 172 19.79 -22.70 14.04
N THR A 173 20.50 -23.58 13.35
CA THR A 173 21.98 -23.66 13.42
C THR A 173 22.64 -22.42 12.80
N ILE A 174 22.17 -22.00 11.63
CA ILE A 174 22.66 -20.82 10.89
C ILE A 174 22.30 -19.54 11.65
N VAL A 175 21.04 -19.40 12.08
CA VAL A 175 20.55 -18.25 12.86
C VAL A 175 21.34 -18.08 14.17
N ASN A 176 21.64 -19.17 14.88
CA ASN A 176 22.43 -19.09 16.11
C ASN A 176 23.86 -18.62 15.85
N SER A 177 24.47 -19.04 14.74
CA SER A 177 25.80 -18.56 14.32
C SER A 177 25.79 -17.07 13.97
N LEU A 178 24.81 -16.63 13.17
CA LEU A 178 24.66 -15.23 12.79
C LEU A 178 24.40 -14.33 14.01
N ARG A 179 23.52 -14.75 14.92
CA ARG A 179 23.23 -14.03 16.16
C ARG A 179 24.46 -13.89 17.06
N LYS A 180 25.27 -14.94 17.21
CA LYS A 180 26.53 -14.89 17.98
C LYS A 180 27.52 -13.93 17.32
N THR A 181 27.62 -13.98 16.00
CA THR A 181 28.54 -13.12 15.22
C THR A 181 28.14 -11.65 15.31
N TRP A 182 26.85 -11.34 15.14
CA TRP A 182 26.30 -10.00 15.33
C TRP A 182 26.59 -9.44 16.73
N LYS A 183 26.26 -10.21 17.78
CA LYS A 183 26.52 -9.79 19.18
C LYS A 183 28.00 -9.53 19.43
N ARG A 184 28.89 -10.38 18.93
CA ARG A 184 30.35 -10.22 19.10
C ARG A 184 30.90 -8.99 18.39
N ASN A 185 30.32 -8.63 17.24
CA ASN A 185 30.83 -7.57 16.38
C ASN A 185 30.07 -6.25 16.52
N GLY A 186 29.03 -6.15 17.37
CA GLY A 186 28.16 -4.97 17.47
C GLY A 186 28.91 -3.64 17.72
N ASN A 187 30.04 -3.70 18.41
CA ASN A 187 30.92 -2.55 18.65
C ASN A 187 31.66 -2.04 17.39
N ARG A 188 31.61 -2.77 16.28
CA ARG A 188 32.20 -2.37 14.98
C ARG A 188 31.26 -1.53 14.13
N TRP A 189 30.02 -1.32 14.59
CA TRP A 189 29.06 -0.47 13.90
C TRP A 189 29.54 0.98 13.85
N MET A 190 29.51 1.58 12.66
CA MET A 190 29.93 2.96 12.45
C MET A 190 28.80 3.76 11.80
N SER A 191 28.25 4.75 12.52
CA SER A 191 27.10 5.55 12.06
C SER A 191 27.35 6.34 10.77
N ASN A 192 28.60 6.59 10.40
CA ASN A 192 28.98 7.29 9.17
C ASN A 192 29.18 6.37 7.96
N LYS A 193 29.09 5.04 8.12
CA LYS A 193 29.27 4.08 7.03
C LYS A 193 27.95 3.62 6.39
N PRO A 194 27.96 3.22 5.12
CA PRO A 194 26.78 2.63 4.48
C PRO A 194 26.22 1.43 5.26
N PHE A 195 24.90 1.25 5.24
CA PHE A 195 24.22 0.16 5.95
C PHE A 195 24.70 -1.22 5.47
N THR A 196 24.86 -1.40 4.16
CA THR A 196 25.43 -2.61 3.55
C THR A 196 26.77 -2.96 4.17
N GLU A 197 27.74 -2.04 4.14
CA GLU A 197 29.08 -2.25 4.68
C GLU A 197 29.05 -2.61 6.18
N ASN A 198 28.23 -1.92 6.95
CA ASN A 198 28.09 -2.20 8.38
C ASN A 198 27.53 -3.60 8.62
N ILE A 199 26.45 -3.99 7.93
CA ILE A 199 25.81 -5.30 8.12
C ILE A 199 26.74 -6.42 7.65
N GLU A 200 27.44 -6.26 6.52
CA GLU A 200 28.42 -7.23 6.04
C GLU A 200 29.59 -7.38 7.03
N CYS A 201 30.07 -6.29 7.61
CA CYS A 201 31.09 -6.30 8.66
C CYS A 201 30.61 -7.04 9.92
N LEU A 202 29.35 -6.79 10.34
CA LEU A 202 28.75 -7.43 11.50
C LEU A 202 28.55 -8.93 11.30
N LEU A 203 28.09 -9.35 10.12
CA LEU A 203 27.80 -10.74 9.78
C LEU A 203 29.01 -11.51 9.26
N LYS A 204 30.10 -10.81 8.92
CA LYS A 204 31.29 -11.37 8.24
C LYS A 204 30.94 -12.16 6.98
N THR A 205 29.90 -11.72 6.27
CA THR A 205 29.35 -12.38 5.10
C THR A 205 28.93 -11.30 4.11
N GLN A 206 29.13 -11.53 2.81
CA GLN A 206 28.63 -10.63 1.77
C GLN A 206 27.12 -10.78 1.66
N LEU A 207 26.40 -9.66 1.58
CA LEU A 207 24.96 -9.68 1.43
C LEU A 207 24.60 -9.89 -0.04
N PRO A 208 23.50 -10.61 -0.32
CA PRO A 208 23.03 -10.71 -1.67
C PRO A 208 22.55 -9.32 -2.12
N ARG A 209 22.90 -8.97 -3.36
CA ARG A 209 22.49 -7.69 -3.94
C ARG A 209 20.99 -7.72 -4.24
N PRO A 210 20.31 -6.56 -4.22
CA PRO A 210 18.98 -6.48 -4.80
C PRO A 210 19.03 -7.02 -6.23
N PRO A 211 18.04 -7.82 -6.68
CA PRO A 211 17.94 -8.17 -8.09
C PRO A 211 17.92 -6.88 -8.90
N ASP A 212 18.68 -6.84 -10.01
CA ASP A 212 18.70 -5.68 -10.89
C ASP A 212 17.25 -5.33 -11.27
N LYS A 213 16.92 -4.02 -11.23
CA LYS A 213 15.60 -3.53 -11.67
C LYS A 213 15.34 -3.82 -13.17
N GLU A 214 16.30 -4.43 -13.86
CA GLU A 214 16.20 -4.97 -15.21
C GLU A 214 16.16 -6.50 -15.19
N GLU A 215 15.15 -7.06 -14.57
CA GLU A 215 14.42 -8.11 -15.24
C GLU A 215 13.02 -7.58 -15.47
N ASN A 216 12.74 -7.27 -16.74
CA ASN A 216 11.40 -7.43 -17.29
C ASN A 216 10.94 -8.87 -16.97
N ASN A 217 10.55 -9.14 -15.73
CA ASN A 217 9.32 -9.87 -15.53
C ASN A 217 8.32 -9.01 -16.29
N LEU A 218 8.10 -9.34 -17.57
CA LEU A 218 6.96 -8.91 -18.35
C LEU A 218 5.83 -8.89 -17.34
N LEU A 219 5.44 -7.69 -16.90
CA LEU A 219 4.45 -7.55 -15.86
C LEU A 219 3.24 -8.27 -16.44
N VAL A 220 2.92 -9.44 -15.88
CA VAL A 220 1.86 -10.28 -16.43
C VAL A 220 0.57 -9.62 -15.99
N GLU A 221 0.18 -8.61 -16.75
CA GLU A 221 -1.04 -7.87 -16.57
C GLU A 221 -2.21 -8.73 -17.03
N CYS A 222 -3.31 -8.64 -16.31
CA CYS A 222 -4.55 -9.26 -16.72
C CYS A 222 -5.00 -8.67 -18.06
N GLY A 223 -5.23 -9.49 -19.08
CA GLY A 223 -5.71 -9.05 -20.39
C GLY A 223 -7.13 -8.47 -20.42
N ILE A 224 -7.77 -8.26 -19.27
CA ILE A 224 -9.11 -7.66 -19.19
C ILE A 224 -9.05 -6.33 -18.44
N CYS A 225 -8.50 -6.32 -17.22
CA CYS A 225 -8.45 -5.12 -16.39
C CYS A 225 -7.13 -4.36 -16.50
N TYR A 226 -6.13 -4.89 -17.22
CA TYR A 226 -4.77 -4.33 -17.36
C TYR A 226 -4.07 -4.06 -16.02
N ALA A 227 -4.56 -4.67 -14.93
CA ALA A 227 -3.95 -4.58 -13.61
C ALA A 227 -3.15 -5.84 -13.32
N GLN A 228 -2.06 -5.68 -12.56
CA GLN A 228 -1.28 -6.79 -12.06
C GLN A 228 -2.00 -7.48 -10.90
N TYR A 229 -2.56 -6.69 -9.98
CA TYR A 229 -3.25 -7.17 -8.78
C TYR A 229 -4.67 -6.61 -8.75
N LEU A 230 -5.63 -7.40 -8.26
CA LEU A 230 -6.96 -6.89 -7.97
C LEU A 230 -6.91 -5.85 -6.83
N PRO A 231 -7.72 -4.78 -6.88
CA PRO A 231 -7.77 -3.77 -5.82
C PRO A 231 -8.01 -4.41 -4.45
N ILE A 232 -7.30 -3.95 -3.43
CA ILE A 232 -7.57 -4.33 -2.05
C ILE A 232 -8.77 -3.50 -1.58
N GLY A 233 -9.95 -4.12 -1.54
CA GLY A 233 -11.16 -3.54 -0.95
C GLY A 233 -11.35 -3.98 0.50
N ASP A 234 -12.04 -3.15 1.29
CA ASP A 234 -12.42 -3.42 2.70
C ASP A 234 -13.49 -4.52 2.85
N GLU A 235 -14.17 -4.88 1.76
CA GLU A 235 -15.09 -6.00 1.75
C GLU A 235 -14.32 -7.30 1.55
N LEU A 236 -14.68 -8.34 2.31
CA LEU A 236 -14.14 -9.71 2.28
C LEU A 236 -14.41 -10.42 0.94
N VAL A 237 -14.08 -9.79 -0.18
CA VAL A 237 -14.09 -10.40 -1.50
C VAL A 237 -12.95 -11.42 -1.53
N PRO A 238 -13.24 -12.71 -1.76
CA PRO A 238 -12.19 -13.71 -1.89
C PRO A 238 -11.25 -13.28 -3.02
N LYS A 239 -9.94 -13.24 -2.74
CA LYS A 239 -8.84 -12.90 -3.67
C LYS A 239 -8.53 -11.40 -3.91
N SER A 240 -8.93 -10.49 -3.01
CA SER A 240 -8.36 -9.13 -2.95
C SER A 240 -6.83 -9.18 -2.92
N GLY A 241 -6.16 -8.37 -3.76
CA GLY A 241 -4.70 -8.38 -3.88
C GLY A 241 -4.09 -9.56 -4.63
N SER A 242 -4.87 -10.47 -5.21
CA SER A 242 -4.34 -11.59 -6.01
C SER A 242 -3.81 -11.14 -7.37
N GLY A 243 -2.70 -11.75 -7.80
CA GLY A 243 -2.17 -11.61 -9.16
C GLY A 243 -2.94 -12.46 -10.18
N THR A 244 -2.55 -12.38 -11.46
CA THR A 244 -3.15 -13.23 -12.50
C THR A 244 -2.96 -14.72 -12.16
N ASP A 245 -4.05 -15.48 -12.12
CA ASP A 245 -4.09 -16.88 -11.71
C ASP A 245 -4.66 -17.81 -12.81
N TYR A 246 -4.94 -17.27 -13.99
CA TYR A 246 -5.39 -18.02 -15.16
C TYR A 246 -4.60 -17.61 -16.40
N THR A 247 -4.07 -18.58 -17.15
CA THR A 247 -3.36 -18.33 -18.41
C THR A 247 -4.03 -19.15 -19.52
N CYS A 248 -4.24 -18.53 -20.68
CA CYS A 248 -4.79 -19.21 -21.85
C CYS A 248 -3.87 -20.36 -22.29
N GLU A 249 -4.43 -21.55 -22.49
CA GLU A 249 -3.71 -22.77 -22.85
C GLU A 249 -3.17 -22.76 -24.30
N ASN A 250 -3.63 -21.83 -25.14
CA ASN A 250 -3.09 -21.67 -26.48
C ASN A 250 -1.70 -21.03 -26.42
N ASN A 251 -0.66 -21.79 -26.76
CA ASN A 251 0.74 -21.34 -26.78
C ASN A 251 0.97 -20.08 -27.61
N ASN A 252 0.20 -19.87 -28.69
CA ASN A 252 0.30 -18.67 -29.53
C ASN A 252 -0.36 -17.43 -28.90
N CYS A 253 -1.16 -17.60 -27.83
CA CYS A 253 -1.83 -16.53 -27.11
C CYS A 253 -1.11 -16.23 -25.78
N SER A 254 -1.01 -17.24 -24.92
CA SER A 254 -0.36 -17.18 -23.59
C SER A 254 -0.79 -15.98 -22.73
N LYS A 255 -1.98 -15.40 -22.98
CA LYS A 255 -2.50 -14.27 -22.21
C LYS A 255 -2.95 -14.71 -20.83
N ALA A 256 -2.60 -13.91 -19.83
CA ALA A 256 -2.94 -14.14 -18.44
C ALA A 256 -4.11 -13.25 -18.01
N PHE A 257 -4.86 -13.73 -17.04
CA PHE A 257 -6.06 -13.11 -16.52
C PHE A 257 -6.17 -13.38 -15.02
N HIS A 258 -6.86 -12.49 -14.30
CA HIS A 258 -7.49 -12.90 -13.05
C HIS A 258 -8.70 -13.78 -13.37
N SER A 259 -8.84 -14.89 -12.68
CA SER A 259 -9.96 -15.80 -12.81
C SER A 259 -11.28 -15.07 -12.60
N MET A 260 -11.32 -14.08 -11.71
CA MET A 260 -12.50 -13.24 -11.49
C MET A 260 -12.85 -12.40 -12.72
N CYS A 261 -11.87 -11.68 -13.30
CA CYS A 261 -12.08 -10.91 -14.51
C CYS A 261 -12.56 -11.79 -15.68
N LEU A 262 -11.98 -12.99 -15.82
CA LEU A 262 -12.39 -13.92 -16.87
C LEU A 262 -13.79 -14.51 -16.62
N VAL A 263 -14.14 -14.81 -15.36
CA VAL A 263 -15.49 -15.25 -14.97
C VAL A 263 -16.52 -14.18 -15.30
N ASP A 264 -16.27 -12.93 -14.93
CA ASP A 264 -17.20 -11.82 -15.18
C ASP A 264 -17.35 -11.55 -16.67
N TRP A 265 -16.25 -11.61 -17.43
CA TRP A 265 -16.27 -11.52 -18.88
C TRP A 265 -17.12 -12.65 -19.50
N LEU A 266 -16.86 -13.91 -19.13
CA LEU A 266 -17.60 -15.05 -19.67
C LEU A 266 -19.10 -15.01 -19.30
N ARG A 267 -19.45 -14.53 -18.10
CA ARG A 267 -20.86 -14.32 -17.70
C ARG A 267 -21.58 -13.28 -18.55
N SER A 268 -20.86 -12.33 -19.15
CA SER A 268 -21.45 -11.33 -20.04
C SER A 268 -21.75 -11.86 -21.45
N ILE A 269 -21.25 -13.05 -21.81
CA ILE A 269 -21.39 -13.65 -23.14
C ILE A 269 -22.52 -14.69 -23.15
N THR A 270 -23.44 -14.54 -24.10
CA THR A 270 -24.65 -15.39 -24.22
C THR A 270 -24.37 -16.84 -24.63
N THR A 271 -23.22 -17.12 -25.26
CA THR A 271 -22.81 -18.46 -25.69
C THR A 271 -21.98 -19.23 -24.66
N THR A 272 -21.68 -18.63 -23.50
CA THR A 272 -20.96 -19.28 -22.42
C THR A 272 -21.78 -20.40 -21.82
N ARG A 273 -21.16 -21.57 -21.61
CA ARG A 273 -21.78 -22.73 -20.97
C ARG A 273 -21.27 -22.87 -19.54
N GLN A 274 -22.12 -23.27 -18.63
CA GLN A 274 -21.72 -23.59 -17.25
C GLN A 274 -21.97 -25.07 -16.98
N SER A 275 -20.98 -25.75 -16.38
CA SER A 275 -21.14 -27.07 -15.80
C SER A 275 -20.60 -27.05 -14.37
N PHE A 276 -21.47 -27.31 -13.40
CA PHE A 276 -21.17 -27.16 -11.97
C PHE A 276 -20.58 -25.78 -11.64
N ASN A 277 -19.34 -25.77 -11.13
CA ASN A 277 -18.58 -24.59 -10.77
C ASN A 277 -17.54 -24.22 -11.84
N VAL A 278 -17.73 -24.62 -13.10
CA VAL A 278 -16.82 -24.30 -14.21
C VAL A 278 -17.60 -23.63 -15.34
N LEU A 279 -17.10 -22.47 -15.78
CA LEU A 279 -17.56 -21.79 -16.98
C LEU A 279 -16.68 -22.16 -18.16
N PHE A 280 -17.31 -22.48 -19.29
CA PHE A 280 -16.70 -22.79 -20.56
C PHE A 280 -17.10 -21.74 -21.58
N GLY A 281 -16.11 -21.11 -22.21
CA GLY A 281 -16.33 -20.13 -23.27
C GLY A 281 -15.08 -19.98 -24.11
N ASN A 282 -14.89 -18.79 -24.69
CA ASN A 282 -13.77 -18.52 -25.57
C ASN A 282 -12.86 -17.43 -24.99
N CYS A 283 -11.56 -17.56 -25.21
CA CYS A 283 -10.56 -16.56 -24.83
C CYS A 283 -10.86 -15.21 -25.51
N PRO A 284 -10.83 -14.07 -24.79
CA PRO A 284 -11.07 -12.74 -25.38
C PRO A 284 -10.10 -12.36 -26.52
N TYR A 285 -8.92 -12.99 -26.57
CA TYR A 285 -7.86 -12.61 -27.51
C TYR A 285 -7.76 -13.56 -28.71
N CYS A 286 -7.69 -14.86 -28.48
CA CYS A 286 -7.49 -15.85 -29.55
C CYS A 286 -8.75 -16.62 -29.92
N SER A 287 -9.87 -16.40 -29.23
CA SER A 287 -11.14 -17.11 -29.42
C SER A 287 -11.09 -18.63 -29.20
N GLU A 288 -9.97 -19.18 -28.74
CA GLU A 288 -9.86 -20.60 -28.37
C GLU A 288 -10.65 -20.93 -27.10
N PRO A 289 -11.09 -22.19 -26.93
CA PRO A 289 -11.82 -22.62 -25.74
C PRO A 289 -11.05 -22.37 -24.44
N VAL A 290 -11.75 -21.83 -23.43
CA VAL A 290 -11.25 -21.62 -22.07
C VAL A 290 -12.23 -22.19 -21.05
N ALA A 291 -11.70 -22.72 -19.95
CA ALA A 291 -12.47 -23.26 -18.83
C ALA A 291 -11.99 -22.67 -17.51
N VAL A 292 -12.85 -21.94 -16.80
CA VAL A 292 -12.49 -21.24 -15.55
C VAL A 292 -13.40 -21.68 -14.40
N LYS A 293 -12.81 -21.95 -13.22
CA LYS A 293 -13.55 -22.33 -12.01
C LYS A 293 -14.14 -21.10 -11.32
N THR A 294 -15.46 -21.10 -11.12
CA THR A 294 -16.16 -20.13 -10.26
C THR A 294 -16.07 -20.60 -8.82
N ASN A 295 -15.32 -19.90 -7.97
CA ASN A 295 -15.39 -20.10 -6.52
C ASN A 295 -16.65 -19.40 -6.00
N THR A 296 -17.79 -20.08 -6.05
CA THR A 296 -18.96 -19.68 -5.27
C THR A 296 -18.69 -19.98 -3.81
N THR A 297 -18.24 -19.00 -3.03
CA THR A 297 -18.54 -18.99 -1.59
C THR A 297 -20.06 -18.99 -1.47
N LYS A 298 -20.62 -20.04 -0.88
CA LYS A 298 -22.03 -20.08 -0.48
C LYS A 298 -22.29 -18.86 0.39
N ASN A 299 -23.35 -18.12 0.05
CA ASN A 299 -23.99 -17.15 0.95
C ASN A 299 -24.31 -17.81 2.31
#